data_AF-A0A376Y2E0-F1
#
_entry.id   AF-A0A376Y2E0-F1
#
_cell.length_a   1.000
_cell.length_b   1.000
_cell.length_c   1.000
_cell.angle_alpha   90.00
_cell.angle_beta   90.00
_cell.angle_gamma   90.00
#
_symmetry.space_group_name_H-M   'P 1'
#
loop_
_entity.id
_entity.type
_entity.pdbx_description
1 polymer ?
#
loop_
_entity_poly.entity_id
_entity_poly.type
_entity_poly.pdbx_seq_one_letter_code
_entity_poly.pdbx_strand_id
1 'polypeptide(L)'
;MGWTKLVTDEAELAGMPESALAAAKAQAEAKELEGYLLTLDIPSYLPVMTYCDNQALREEMYRAYSTRASDQGPNAGKWDNSKVMEEILALRHELAQLLGFENYALNPLPLKWQKTRSRCWIS
;
A
#
# COMPACT_ATOMS: atom_id res chain seq x y z
N MET A 1 -13.41 -2.47 -3.44
CA MET A 1 -11.95 -2.63 -3.69
C MET A 1 -11.62 -1.93 -4.99
N GLY A 2 -10.53 -1.16 -5.06
CA GLY A 2 -10.26 -0.28 -6.20
C GLY A 2 -9.63 -0.95 -7.42
N TRP A 3 -8.83 -2.01 -7.22
CA TRP A 3 -8.14 -2.71 -8.31
C TRP A 3 -8.10 -4.20 -8.01
N THR A 4 -8.42 -5.00 -9.02
CA THR A 4 -8.33 -6.47 -8.98
C THR A 4 -7.98 -6.95 -10.37
N LYS A 5 -7.09 -7.94 -10.46
CA LYS A 5 -6.77 -8.62 -11.72
C LYS A 5 -7.13 -10.09 -11.60
N LEU A 6 -7.99 -10.56 -12.51
CA LEU A 6 -8.27 -11.98 -12.65
C LEU A 6 -7.28 -12.55 -13.66
N VAL A 7 -6.54 -13.59 -13.25
CA VAL A 7 -5.63 -14.33 -14.10
C VAL A 7 -6.17 -15.75 -14.24
N THR A 8 -6.49 -16.17 -15.46
CA THR A 8 -7.02 -17.51 -15.75
C THR A 8 -5.93 -18.48 -16.16
N ASP A 9 -4.81 -17.99 -16.68
CA ASP A 9 -3.68 -18.81 -17.10
C ASP A 9 -2.64 -18.93 -15.97
N GLU A 10 -2.40 -20.17 -15.53
CA GLU A 10 -1.39 -20.46 -14.51
C GLU A 10 0.03 -20.18 -15.03
N ALA A 11 0.25 -20.23 -16.35
CA ALA A 11 1.55 -19.91 -16.95
C ALA A 11 1.97 -18.46 -16.70
N GLU A 12 1.01 -17.53 -16.60
CA GLU A 12 1.28 -16.13 -16.27
C GLU A 12 1.77 -15.95 -14.81
N LEU A 13 1.53 -16.93 -13.95
CA LEU A 13 1.92 -16.95 -12.54
C LEU A 13 3.15 -17.83 -12.28
N ALA A 14 3.90 -18.17 -13.33
CA ALA A 14 5.15 -18.92 -13.21
C ALA A 14 6.10 -18.28 -12.18
N GLY A 15 6.72 -19.13 -11.35
CA GLY A 15 7.65 -18.73 -10.29
C GLY A 15 6.98 -18.45 -8.94
N MET A 16 5.65 -18.30 -8.88
CA MET A 16 4.94 -17.99 -7.63
C MET A 16 4.97 -19.15 -6.62
N PRO A 17 5.10 -18.87 -5.30
CA PRO A 17 5.00 -19.89 -4.28
C PRO A 17 3.56 -20.41 -4.18
N GLU A 18 3.42 -21.71 -3.91
CA GLU A 18 2.12 -22.40 -3.82
C GLU A 18 1.17 -21.75 -2.79
N SER A 19 1.72 -21.22 -1.69
CA SER A 19 0.95 -20.48 -0.68
C SER A 19 0.29 -19.21 -1.23
N ALA A 20 0.97 -18.49 -2.14
CA ALA A 20 0.42 -17.29 -2.76
C ALA A 20 -0.62 -17.64 -3.85
N LEU A 21 -0.39 -18.72 -4.60
CA LEU A 21 -1.37 -19.25 -5.56
C LEU A 21 -2.66 -19.69 -4.87
N ALA A 22 -2.54 -20.42 -3.75
CA ALA A 22 -3.68 -20.85 -2.95
C ALA A 22 -4.47 -19.66 -2.38
N ALA A 23 -3.76 -18.62 -1.91
CA ALA A 23 -4.40 -17.39 -1.44
C ALA A 23 -5.15 -16.65 -2.57
N ALA A 24 -4.54 -16.52 -3.76
CA ALA A 24 -5.17 -15.87 -4.91
C ALA A 24 -6.39 -16.66 -5.43
N LYS A 25 -6.33 -17.99 -5.39
CA LYS A 25 -7.47 -18.85 -5.73
C LYS A 25 -8.61 -18.72 -4.72
N ALA A 26 -8.31 -18.74 -3.43
CA ALA A 26 -9.32 -18.53 -2.38
C ALA A 26 -10.00 -17.15 -2.50
N GLN A 27 -9.26 -16.12 -2.93
CA GLN A 27 -9.84 -14.80 -3.21
C GLN A 27 -10.74 -14.79 -4.45
N ALA A 28 -10.43 -15.59 -5.46
CA ALA A 28 -11.28 -15.76 -6.64
C ALA A 28 -12.58 -16.49 -6.29
N GLU A 29 -12.48 -17.60 -5.55
CA GLU A 29 -13.63 -18.37 -5.04
C GLU A 29 -14.54 -17.51 -4.15
N ALA A 30 -13.97 -16.68 -3.27
CA ALA A 30 -14.74 -15.75 -2.44
C ALA A 30 -15.51 -14.69 -3.23
N LYS A 31 -15.16 -14.48 -4.50
CA LYS A 31 -15.86 -13.57 -5.43
C LYS A 31 -16.61 -14.31 -6.55
N GLU A 32 -16.73 -15.63 -6.44
CA GLU A 32 -17.40 -16.48 -7.44
C GLU A 32 -16.76 -16.37 -8.84
N LEU A 33 -15.44 -16.14 -8.89
CA LEU A 33 -14.66 -16.06 -10.13
C LEU A 33 -13.78 -17.30 -10.28
N GLU A 34 -13.68 -17.80 -11.51
CA GLU A 34 -12.77 -18.91 -11.84
C GLU A 34 -11.37 -18.37 -12.19
N GLY A 35 -10.35 -18.87 -11.51
CA GLY A 35 -8.94 -18.50 -11.72
C GLY A 35 -8.26 -18.01 -10.45
N TYR A 36 -7.30 -17.10 -10.63
CA TYR A 36 -6.50 -16.51 -9.57
C TYR A 36 -6.78 -15.01 -9.49
N LEU A 37 -7.26 -14.55 -8.34
CA LEU A 37 -7.57 -13.13 -8.14
C LEU A 37 -6.43 -12.43 -7.40
N LEU A 38 -5.77 -11.52 -8.10
CA LEU A 38 -4.72 -10.69 -7.53
C LEU A 38 -5.30 -9.38 -7.00
N THR A 39 -4.93 -9.03 -5.77
CA THR A 39 -5.27 -7.76 -5.11
C THR A 39 -4.01 -6.96 -4.81
N LEU A 40 -4.18 -5.66 -4.52
CA LEU A 40 -3.09 -4.76 -4.11
C LEU A 40 -2.75 -4.87 -2.60
N ASP A 41 -3.26 -5.89 -1.92
CA ASP A 41 -2.93 -6.13 -0.52
C ASP A 41 -1.50 -6.67 -0.44
N ILE A 42 -0.74 -6.26 0.58
CA ILE A 42 0.65 -6.67 0.77
C ILE A 42 0.87 -8.20 0.65
N PRO A 43 0.05 -9.08 1.27
CA PRO A 43 0.24 -10.52 1.13
C PRO A 43 0.03 -11.06 -0.29
N SER A 44 -0.70 -10.34 -1.15
CA SER A 44 -0.90 -10.70 -2.56
C SER A 44 0.11 -10.03 -3.49
N TYR A 45 0.46 -8.77 -3.22
CA TYR A 45 1.37 -7.96 -4.03
C TYR A 45 2.83 -8.38 -3.88
N LEU A 46 3.30 -8.63 -2.65
CA LEU A 46 4.71 -8.91 -2.38
C LEU A 46 5.19 -10.21 -3.06
N PRO A 47 4.43 -11.32 -3.03
CA PRO A 47 4.84 -12.53 -3.74
C PRO A 47 4.93 -12.33 -5.25
N VAL A 48 4.01 -11.57 -5.86
CA VAL A 48 4.06 -11.29 -7.30
C VAL A 48 5.31 -10.49 -7.67
N MET A 49 5.66 -9.47 -6.88
CA MET A 49 6.85 -8.68 -7.17
C MET A 49 8.17 -9.44 -6.94
N THR A 50 8.17 -10.43 -6.04
CA THR A 50 9.38 -11.12 -5.60
C THR A 50 9.65 -12.39 -6.42
N TYR A 51 8.59 -13.13 -6.77
CA TYR A 51 8.72 -14.49 -7.30
C TYR A 51 8.12 -14.68 -8.69
N CYS A 52 7.18 -13.84 -9.14
CA CYS A 52 6.57 -14.02 -10.45
C CYS A 52 7.58 -13.71 -11.55
N ASP A 53 7.72 -14.59 -12.53
CA ASP A 53 8.65 -14.43 -13.67
C ASP A 53 8.10 -13.48 -14.75
N ASN A 54 6.77 -13.32 -14.84
CA ASN A 54 6.11 -12.48 -15.84
C ASN A 54 6.36 -10.98 -15.61
N GLN A 55 7.22 -10.38 -16.44
CA GLN A 55 7.58 -8.97 -16.35
C GLN A 55 6.39 -8.04 -16.58
N ALA A 56 5.49 -8.36 -17.51
CA ALA A 56 4.34 -7.52 -17.82
C ALA A 56 3.37 -7.47 -16.63
N LEU A 57 3.14 -8.61 -15.97
CA LEU A 57 2.30 -8.68 -14.78
C LEU A 57 2.90 -7.89 -13.61
N ARG A 58 4.22 -7.99 -13.39
CA ARG A 58 4.92 -7.18 -12.38
C ARG A 58 4.81 -5.69 -12.67
N GLU A 59 4.97 -5.27 -13.93
CA GLU A 59 4.84 -3.87 -14.31
C GLU A 59 3.42 -3.34 -14.06
N GLU A 60 2.40 -4.10 -14.49
CA GLU A 60 0.99 -3.71 -14.29
C GLU A 60 0.67 -3.57 -12.79
N MET A 61 1.06 -4.55 -11.97
CA MET A 61 0.84 -4.52 -10.52
C MET A 61 1.62 -3.40 -9.84
N TYR A 62 2.88 -3.17 -10.24
CA TYR A 62 3.68 -2.07 -9.71
C TYR A 62 3.02 -0.72 -10.00
N ARG A 63 2.62 -0.47 -11.26
CA ARG A 63 1.92 0.76 -11.63
C ARG A 63 0.65 0.93 -10.82
N ALA A 64 -0.19 -0.10 -10.72
CA ALA A 64 -1.42 -0.06 -9.94
C ALA A 64 -1.19 0.19 -8.44
N TYR A 65 -0.11 -0.36 -7.86
CA TYR A 65 0.26 -0.15 -6.45
C TYR A 65 0.78 1.26 -6.20
N SER A 66 1.70 1.74 -7.04
CA SER A 66 2.34 3.05 -6.90
C SER A 66 1.38 4.21 -7.16
N THR A 67 0.39 4.05 -8.04
CA THR A 67 -0.60 5.09 -8.33
C THR A 67 -1.85 4.98 -7.45
N ARG A 68 -1.80 4.21 -6.36
CA ARG A 68 -2.95 4.07 -5.47
C ARG A 68 -3.21 5.39 -4.73
N ALA A 69 -4.46 5.82 -4.73
CA ALA A 69 -4.91 7.07 -4.08
C ALA A 69 -4.21 8.34 -4.60
N SER A 70 -3.69 8.29 -5.82
CA SER A 70 -3.10 9.41 -6.53
C SER A 70 -4.03 9.86 -7.66
N ASP A 71 -3.78 11.08 -8.14
CA ASP A 71 -4.23 11.64 -9.41
C ASP A 71 -3.79 10.84 -10.65
N GLN A 72 -2.90 9.86 -10.50
CA GLN A 72 -2.40 9.00 -11.56
C GLN A 72 -2.99 7.59 -11.51
N GLY A 73 -2.94 6.86 -12.64
CA GLY A 73 -3.32 5.44 -12.73
C GLY A 73 -4.76 5.14 -13.16
N PRO A 74 -5.17 3.86 -13.19
CA PRO A 74 -6.46 3.43 -13.74
C PRO A 74 -7.69 3.92 -12.95
N ASN A 75 -7.47 4.44 -11.73
CA ASN A 75 -8.50 5.04 -10.88
C ASN A 75 -8.21 6.52 -10.55
N ALA A 76 -7.41 7.19 -11.39
CA ALA A 76 -7.07 8.60 -11.26
C ALA A 76 -8.29 9.47 -10.88
N GLY A 77 -8.16 10.27 -9.83
CA GLY A 77 -9.17 11.24 -9.40
C GLY A 77 -10.36 10.70 -8.59
N LYS A 78 -10.55 9.38 -8.48
CA LYS A 78 -11.65 8.81 -7.67
C LYS A 78 -11.33 8.72 -6.18
N TRP A 79 -10.05 8.53 -5.85
CA TRP A 79 -9.56 8.32 -4.49
C TRP A 79 -8.34 9.18 -4.17
N ASP A 80 -8.17 10.29 -4.88
CA ASP A 80 -7.05 11.20 -4.68
C ASP A 80 -7.07 11.74 -3.24
N ASN A 81 -6.02 11.45 -2.48
CA ASN A 81 -5.87 11.89 -1.10
C ASN A 81 -4.95 13.11 -0.95
N SER A 82 -4.46 13.68 -2.05
CA SER A 82 -3.49 14.80 -2.03
C SER A 82 -4.01 15.99 -1.22
N LYS A 83 -5.27 16.39 -1.47
CA LYS A 83 -5.93 17.47 -0.72
C LYS A 83 -6.09 17.16 0.77
N VAL A 84 -6.42 15.91 1.10
CA VAL A 84 -6.53 15.47 2.50
C VAL A 84 -5.16 15.52 3.18
N MET A 85 -4.09 15.15 2.48
CA MET A 85 -2.73 15.27 3.02
C MET A 85 -2.32 16.73 3.24
N GLU A 86 -2.66 17.62 2.31
CA GLU A 86 -2.42 19.07 2.47
C GLU A 86 -3.14 19.62 3.70
N GLU A 87 -4.41 19.28 3.88
CA GLU A 87 -5.19 19.67 5.07
C GLU A 87 -4.58 19.12 6.37
N ILE A 88 -4.17 17.84 6.39
CA ILE A 88 -3.52 17.23 7.55
C ILE A 88 -2.21 17.94 7.88
N LEU A 89 -1.41 18.32 6.88
CA LEU A 89 -0.15 19.04 7.10
C LEU A 89 -0.40 20.45 7.64
N ALA A 90 -1.40 21.16 7.09
CA ALA A 90 -1.80 22.48 7.58
C ALA A 90 -2.27 22.41 9.05
N LEU A 91 -3.18 21.50 9.37
CA LEU A 91 -3.68 21.30 10.74
C LEU A 91 -2.59 20.88 11.73
N ARG A 92 -1.64 20.03 11.30
CA ARG A 92 -0.48 19.65 12.12
C ARG A 92 0.46 20.83 12.39
N HIS A 93 0.62 21.71 11.41
CA HIS A 93 1.40 22.93 11.56
C HIS A 93 0.72 23.91 12.53
N GLU A 94 -0.58 24.15 12.37
CA GLU A 94 -1.38 24.97 13.29
C GLU A 94 -1.32 24.42 14.73
N LEU A 95 -1.45 23.10 14.89
CA LEU A 95 -1.35 22.45 16.20
C LEU A 95 0.04 22.62 16.83
N ALA A 96 1.11 22.56 16.05
CA ALA A 96 2.47 22.80 16.56
C ALA A 96 2.65 24.25 17.04
N GLN A 97 2.16 25.22 16.27
CA GLN A 97 2.19 26.64 16.63
C GLN A 97 1.40 26.90 17.92
N LEU A 98 0.20 26.32 18.06
CA LEU A 98 -0.62 26.44 19.26
C LEU A 98 0.04 25.83 20.51
N LEU A 99 0.84 24.77 20.34
CA LEU A 99 1.58 24.11 21.42
C LEU A 99 2.95 24.77 21.69
N GLY A 100 3.32 25.82 20.95
CA GLY A 100 4.58 26.55 21.11
C GLY A 100 5.81 25.86 20.51
N PHE A 101 5.62 24.90 19.60
CA PHE A 101 6.71 24.23 18.87
C PHE A 101 6.87 24.81 17.47
N GLU A 102 8.11 24.93 16.98
CA GLU A 102 8.39 25.47 15.64
C GLU A 102 7.81 24.59 14.50
N ASN A 103 7.71 23.28 14.72
CA ASN A 103 7.13 22.36 13.75
C ASN A 103 6.51 21.12 14.44
N TYR A 104 5.66 20.40 13.71
CA TYR A 104 5.01 19.18 14.22
C TYR A 104 6.00 18.03 14.49
N ALA A 105 7.16 18.01 13.84
CA ALA A 105 8.20 16.99 14.10
C ALA A 105 8.84 17.16 15.48
N LEU A 106 8.80 18.36 16.04
CA LEU A 106 9.22 18.69 17.40
C LEU A 106 8.14 18.41 18.44
N ASN A 107 6.89 18.16 18.02
CA ASN A 107 5.83 17.73 18.94
C ASN A 107 6.20 16.34 19.48
N PRO A 108 6.53 16.20 20.77
CA PRO A 108 6.75 14.88 21.32
C PRO A 108 5.44 14.12 21.24
N LEU A 109 5.48 12.93 20.63
CA LEU A 109 4.42 11.92 20.66
C LEU A 109 3.73 11.92 22.03
N PRO A 110 2.40 11.67 22.09
CA PRO A 110 1.65 11.69 23.34
C PRO A 110 2.40 10.92 24.42
N LEU A 111 2.56 11.57 25.58
CA LEU A 111 3.39 11.29 26.76
C LEU A 111 3.54 9.82 27.20
N LYS A 112 2.67 8.92 26.71
CA LYS A 112 2.63 7.47 26.97
C LYS A 112 3.86 6.67 26.51
N TRP A 113 4.76 7.23 25.69
CA TRP A 113 5.93 6.49 25.15
C TRP A 113 7.30 7.08 25.50
N GLN A 114 7.39 8.02 26.45
CA GLN A 114 8.65 8.72 26.75
C GLN A 114 9.62 8.01 27.72
N LYS A 115 9.34 6.78 28.18
CA LYS A 115 10.24 6.14 29.18
C LYS A 115 11.52 5.50 28.62
N THR A 116 11.70 5.41 27.31
CA THR A 116 12.91 4.80 26.73
C THR A 116 13.55 5.72 25.69
N ARG A 117 14.04 6.88 26.15
CA ARG A 117 14.81 7.84 25.34
C ARG A 117 16.31 7.77 25.67
N SER A 118 16.89 6.60 25.49
CA SER A 118 18.34 6.48 25.33
C SER A 118 18.57 5.59 24.12
N ARG A 119 19.07 6.18 23.02
CA ARG A 119 19.52 5.53 21.78
C ARG A 119 18.47 5.36 20.66
N CYS A 120 18.05 6.46 20.02
CA CYS A 120 17.37 6.35 18.72
C CYS A 120 17.54 7.59 17.80
N TRP A 121 18.65 8.33 17.92
CA TRP A 121 18.96 9.46 17.01
C TRP A 121 20.46 9.58 16.73
N ILE A 122 21.16 8.46 16.54
CA ILE A 122 22.46 8.43 15.84
C ILE A 122 22.54 7.13 15.06
N SER A 123 22.15 7.17 13.79
CA SER A 123 22.67 6.40 12.63
C SER A 123 21.96 6.92 11.39
#